data_AF-A0A968Y392-F1
#
_entry.id   AF-A0A968Y392-F1
#
_cell.length_a   1.000
_cell.length_b   1.000
_cell.length_c   1.000
_cell.angle_alpha   90.00
_cell.angle_beta   90.00
_cell.angle_gamma   90.00
#
_symmetry.space_group_name_H-M   'P 1'
#
loop_
_entity.id
_entity.type
_entity.pdbx_description
1 polymer ?
#
loop_
_entity_poly.entity_id
_entity_poly.type
_entity_poly.pdbx_seq_one_letter_code
_entity_poly.pdbx_strand_id
1 'polypeptide(L)'
;MKSALDVARYFLCRVDRESGDTISLLKLQKLVYYAQAWSLVFRSQPLFFQDVEAWVSGPVVRDVWNEYKAYKYSDIPVPDNFDGEFEEDELEVL
;
A
#
# COMPACT_ATOMS: atom_id res chain seq x y z
N MET A 1 0.19 14.19 -5.48
CA MET A 1 0.84 13.65 -4.26
C MET A 1 -0.13 12.74 -3.53
N LYS A 2 0.33 11.55 -3.14
CA LYS A 2 -0.54 10.46 -2.69
C LYS A 2 -0.48 10.31 -1.17
N SER A 3 -1.55 9.80 -0.59
CA SER A 3 -1.50 9.26 0.76
C SER A 3 -1.04 7.80 0.74
N ALA A 4 -0.48 7.32 1.84
CA ALA A 4 -0.22 5.89 2.00
C ALA A 4 -1.48 5.03 1.86
N LEU A 5 -2.66 5.59 2.17
CA LEU A 5 -3.95 4.93 1.95
C LEU A 5 -4.30 4.81 0.46
N ASP A 6 -3.98 5.80 -0.37
CA ASP A 6 -4.20 5.70 -1.82
C ASP A 6 -3.32 4.60 -2.42
N VAL A 7 -2.05 4.53 -2.01
CA VAL A 7 -1.13 3.46 -2.39
C VAL A 7 -1.64 2.10 -1.94
N ALA A 8 -2.14 1.99 -0.70
CA ALA A 8 -2.70 0.76 -0.18
C ALA A 8 -3.94 0.31 -0.98
N ARG A 9 -4.86 1.25 -1.28
CA ARG A 9 -6.07 0.99 -2.06
C ARG A 9 -5.74 0.57 -3.50
N TYR A 10 -4.73 1.18 -4.11
CA TYR A 10 -4.23 0.77 -5.43
C TYR A 10 -3.87 -0.72 -5.47
N PHE A 11 -3.05 -1.19 -4.52
CA PHE A 11 -2.70 -2.62 -4.45
C PHE A 11 -3.91 -3.53 -4.24
N LEU A 12 -4.88 -3.11 -3.42
CA LEU A 12 -6.10 -3.88 -3.18
C LEU A 12 -7.01 -3.96 -4.41
N CYS A 13 -6.97 -2.96 -5.29
CA CYS A 13 -7.68 -2.94 -6.58
C CYS A 13 -6.97 -3.74 -7.68
N ARG A 14 -5.64 -3.87 -7.61
CA ARG A 14 -4.83 -4.52 -8.66
C ARG A 14 -4.48 -5.98 -8.39
N VAL A 15 -4.75 -6.50 -7.19
CA VAL A 15 -4.54 -7.91 -6.88
C VAL A 15 -5.42 -8.80 -7.75
N ASP A 16 -4.81 -9.80 -8.41
CA ASP A 16 -5.50 -10.77 -9.23
C ASP A 16 -6.16 -11.85 -8.36
N ARG A 17 -7.39 -11.58 -7.93
CA ARG A 17 -8.14 -12.53 -7.10
C ARG A 17 -8.63 -13.75 -7.87
N GLU A 18 -8.71 -13.68 -9.20
CA GLU A 18 -9.19 -14.80 -10.02
C GLU A 18 -8.15 -15.94 -10.05
N SER A 19 -6.86 -15.61 -9.98
CA SER A 19 -5.79 -16.60 -9.79
C SER A 19 -5.62 -17.08 -8.34
N GLY A 20 -6.40 -16.54 -7.41
CA GLY A 20 -6.37 -16.89 -5.99
C GLY A 20 -5.42 -16.03 -5.15
N ASP A 21 -4.85 -14.96 -5.71
CA ASP A 21 -4.00 -14.05 -4.93
C ASP A 21 -4.83 -13.19 -3.96
N THR A 22 -4.29 -13.05 -2.75
CA THR A 22 -4.89 -12.21 -1.71
C THR A 22 -3.86 -11.31 -1.04
N ILE A 23 -4.37 -10.28 -0.36
CA ILE A 23 -3.58 -9.33 0.42
C ILE A 23 -4.12 -9.29 1.86
N SER A 24 -3.29 -9.78 2.77
CA SER A 24 -3.46 -9.59 4.21
C SER A 24 -2.89 -8.25 4.66
N LEU A 25 -3.25 -7.81 5.87
CA LEU A 25 -2.74 -6.57 6.46
C LEU A 25 -1.21 -6.45 6.44
N LEU A 26 -0.49 -7.50 6.83
CA LEU A 26 0.98 -7.48 6.85
C LEU A 26 1.59 -7.48 5.45
N LYS A 27 0.94 -8.12 4.47
CA LYS A 27 1.37 -8.05 3.06
C LYS A 27 1.16 -6.63 2.52
N LEU A 28 0.02 -6.02 2.82
CA LEU A 28 -0.29 -4.65 2.42
C LEU A 28 0.73 -3.64 2.96
N GLN A 29 1.11 -3.75 4.23
CA GLN A 29 2.13 -2.89 4.85
C GLN A 29 3.48 -3.00 4.13
N LYS A 30 3.90 -4.22 3.75
CA LYS A 30 5.14 -4.44 2.99
C LYS A 30 5.08 -3.83 1.60
N LEU A 31 3.96 -3.98 0.88
CA LEU A 31 3.77 -3.42 -0.45
C LEU A 31 3.85 -1.88 -0.42
N VAL A 32 3.13 -1.24 0.50
CA VAL A 32 3.16 0.23 0.69
C VAL A 32 4.58 0.70 1.03
N TYR A 33 5.28 -0.02 1.91
CA TYR A 33 6.67 0.28 2.25
C TYR A 33 7.62 0.18 1.04
N TYR A 34 7.52 -0.88 0.24
CA TYR A 34 8.37 -1.05 -0.94
C TYR A 34 8.11 0.02 -1.99
N ALA A 35 6.84 0.41 -2.20
CA ALA A 35 6.51 1.51 -3.11
C ALA A 35 7.17 2.83 -2.70
N GLN A 36 7.16 3.17 -1.41
CA GLN A 36 7.89 4.34 -0.91
C GLN A 36 9.40 4.21 -1.11
N ALA A 37 9.97 3.04 -0.79
CA ALA A 37 11.40 2.80 -0.94
C ALA A 37 11.83 2.93 -2.41
N TRP A 38 11.08 2.37 -3.36
CA TRP A 38 11.36 2.47 -4.78
C TRP A 38 11.16 3.88 -5.33
N SER A 39 10.14 4.60 -4.88
CA SER A 39 9.99 6.02 -5.22
C SER A 39 11.19 6.84 -4.77
N LEU A 40 11.69 6.61 -3.55
CA LEU A 40 12.87 7.31 -3.05
C LEU A 40 14.14 6.93 -3.83
N VAL A 41 14.30 5.67 -4.22
CA VAL A 41 15.48 5.19 -4.97
C VAL A 41 15.49 5.67 -6.42
N PHE A 42 14.37 5.52 -7.13
CA PHE A 42 14.31 5.74 -8.58
C PHE A 42 13.86 7.15 -8.95
N ARG A 43 12.94 7.73 -8.17
CA ARG A 43 12.38 9.07 -8.44
C ARG A 43 13.02 10.16 -7.60
N SER A 44 13.82 9.80 -6.59
CA SER A 44 14.37 10.74 -5.59
C SER A 44 13.30 11.59 -4.90
N GLN A 45 12.06 11.11 -4.89
CA GLN A 45 10.89 11.80 -4.34
C GLN A 45 10.03 10.82 -3.54
N PRO A 46 9.48 11.24 -2.39
CA PRO A 46 8.55 10.42 -1.62
C PRO A 46 7.24 10.23 -2.39
N LEU A 47 6.70 9.01 -2.40
CA LEU A 47 5.37 8.73 -2.95
C LEU A 47 4.27 9.24 -2.02
N PHE A 48 4.52 9.13 -0.71
CA PHE A 48 3.71 9.68 0.36
C PHE A 48 4.56 10.21 1.53
N PHE A 49 3.98 11.00 2.41
CA PHE A 49 4.68 11.66 3.53
C PHE A 49 4.40 11.08 4.91
N GLN A 50 3.45 10.14 5.05
CA GLN A 50 3.24 9.43 6.30
C GLN A 50 4.50 8.70 6.76
N ASP A 51 4.75 8.71 8.07
CA ASP A 51 5.88 8.00 8.65
C ASP A 51 5.73 6.48 8.52
N VAL A 52 6.85 5.84 8.22
CA VAL A 52 7.00 4.39 8.30
C VAL A 52 7.64 4.05 9.65
N GLU A 53 6.92 3.29 10.46
CA GLU A 53 7.38 2.87 11.78
C GLU A 53 7.97 1.46 11.74
N ALA A 54 9.08 1.25 12.46
CA ALA A 54 9.71 -0.06 12.59
C ALA A 54 9.08 -0.87 13.73
N TRP A 55 8.11 -1.73 13.40
CA TRP A 55 7.46 -2.62 14.37
C TRP A 55 8.09 -4.01 14.35
N VAL A 56 7.78 -4.83 15.37
CA VAL A 56 8.27 -6.22 15.48
C VAL A 56 7.94 -7.06 14.24
N SER A 57 6.79 -6.81 13.61
CA SER A 57 6.32 -7.56 12.44
C SER A 57 6.77 -6.97 11.09
N GLY A 58 7.59 -5.91 11.11
CA GLY A 58 8.08 -5.22 9.93
C GLY A 58 7.67 -3.73 9.88
N PRO A 59 7.90 -3.07 8.73
CA PRO A 59 7.53 -1.67 8.55
C PRO A 59 6.02 -1.50 8.58
N VAL A 60 5.55 -0.47 9.28
CA VAL A 60 4.13 -0.15 9.42
C VAL A 60 3.90 1.33 9.16
N VAL A 61 3.05 1.64 8.19
CA VAL A 61 2.41 2.95 8.09
C VAL A 61 1.16 2.94 8.96
N ARG A 62 1.15 3.78 10.00
CA ARG A 62 0.11 3.79 11.04
C ARG A 62 -1.29 4.05 10.49
N ASP A 63 -1.41 4.90 9.47
CA ASP A 63 -2.69 5.22 8.84
C ASP A 63 -3.28 3.99 8.14
N VAL A 64 -2.47 3.28 7.35
CA VAL A 64 -2.86 2.02 6.69
C VAL A 64 -3.19 0.95 7.74
N TRP A 65 -2.44 0.89 8.84
CA TRP A 65 -2.73 -0.06 9.91
C TRP A 65 -4.08 0.23 10.55
N ASN A 66 -4.35 1.49 10.90
CA ASN A 66 -5.59 1.86 11.58
C ASN A 66 -6.82 1.60 10.72
N GLU A 67 -6.73 1.82 9.41
CA GLU A 67 -7.80 1.52 8.45
C GLU A 67 -8.08 0.01 8.38
N TYR A 68 -7.04 -0.83 8.27
CA TYR A 68 -7.22 -2.24 7.92
C TYR A 68 -6.98 -3.24 9.07
N LYS A 69 -6.65 -2.79 10.30
CA LYS A 69 -6.37 -3.69 11.45
C LYS A 69 -7.52 -4.63 11.81
N ALA A 70 -8.76 -4.27 11.49
CA ALA A 70 -9.93 -5.09 11.76
C ALA A 70 -9.88 -6.45 11.03
N TYR A 71 -9.21 -6.51 9.87
CA TYR A 71 -9.08 -7.74 9.07
C TYR A 71 -8.09 -8.75 9.66
N LYS A 72 -7.18 -8.34 10.56
CA LYS A 72 -6.20 -9.23 11.22
C LYS A 72 -5.42 -10.10 10.22
N TYR A 73 -5.74 -11.39 10.15
CA TYR A 73 -5.12 -12.40 9.28
C TYR A 73 -5.98 -12.77 8.07
N SER A 74 -7.15 -12.17 7.94
CA SER A 74 -8.07 -12.35 6.81
C SER A 74 -7.68 -11.44 5.65
N ASP A 75 -8.19 -11.80 4.48
CA ASP A 75 -7.99 -11.03 3.26
C ASP A 75 -8.77 -9.71 3.32
N ILE A 76 -8.12 -8.63 2.89
CA ILE A 76 -8.75 -7.33 2.79
C ILE A 76 -9.54 -7.29 1.47
N PRO A 77 -10.82 -6.90 1.45
CA PRO A 77 -11.61 -6.79 0.22
C PRO A 77 -11.11 -5.65 -0.68
N VAL A 78 -11.58 -5.65 -1.93
CA VAL A 78 -11.36 -4.49 -2.82
C VAL A 78 -12.15 -3.32 -2.22
N PRO A 79 -11.56 -2.12 -2.08
CA PRO A 79 -12.29 -0.95 -1.61
C PRO A 79 -13.39 -0.56 -2.61
N ASP A 80 -14.53 -0.13 -2.09
CA ASP A 80 -15.59 0.45 -2.92
C ASP A 80 -15.14 1.81 -3.47
N ASN A 81 -15.34 2.05 -4.78
CA ASN A 81 -15.12 3.33 -5.45
C ASN A 81 -13.74 3.97 -5.20
N PHE A 82 -12.66 3.28 -5.58
CA PHE A 82 -11.32 3.88 -5.65
C PHE A 82 -11.03 4.40 -7.06
N ASP A 83 -10.90 5.71 -7.20
CA ASP A 83 -10.57 6.46 -8.42
C ASP A 83 -9.17 7.09 -8.34
N GLY A 84 -8.32 6.60 -7.44
CA GLY A 84 -6.98 7.14 -7.26
C GLY A 84 -6.15 7.03 -8.53
N GLU A 85 -5.97 8.15 -9.21
CA GLU A 85 -5.08 8.29 -10.36
C GLU A 85 -3.63 8.30 -9.85
N PHE A 86 -2.67 7.89 -10.68
CA PHE A 86 -1.23 7.98 -10.42
C PHE A 86 -0.57 8.48 -11.70
N GLU A 87 0.46 9.30 -11.56
CA GLU A 87 1.29 9.72 -12.70
C GLU A 87 2.05 8.51 -13.25
N GLU A 88 2.52 8.59 -14.50
CA GLU A 88 3.17 7.45 -15.17
C GLU A 88 4.44 7.00 -14.42
N ASP A 89 5.23 7.95 -13.92
CA ASP A 89 6.42 7.68 -13.12
C ASP A 89 6.08 7.14 -11.72
N GLU A 90 4.93 7.52 -11.14
CA GLU A 90 4.42 6.93 -9.89
C GLU A 90 4.02 5.46 -10.09
N LEU A 91 3.48 5.11 -11.26
CA LEU A 91 3.09 3.74 -11.58
C LEU A 91 4.28 2.79 -11.75
N GLU A 92 5.46 3.29 -12.15
CA GLU A 92 6.67 2.47 -12.29
C GLU A 92 7.21 1.94 -10.95
N VAL A 93 6.80 2.54 -9.82
CA VAL A 93 7.25 2.17 -8.47
C VAL A 93 6.17 1.48 -7.63
N LEU A 94 5.00 1.18 -8.22
CA LEU A 94 3.90 0.44 -7.63
C LEU A 94 3.90 -1.01 -8.12
#